data_AF-A0AAU9D5J6-F1
#
_entry.id   AF-A0AAU9D5J6-F1
#
_cell.length_a   1.000
_cell.length_b   1.000
_cell.length_c   1.000
_cell.angle_alpha   90.00
_cell.angle_beta   90.00
_cell.angle_gamma   90.00
#
_symmetry.space_group_name_H-M   'P 1'
#
loop_
_entity.id
_entity.type
_entity.pdbx_description
1 polymer ?
#
loop_
_entity_poly.entity_id
_entity_poly.type
_entity_poly.pdbx_seq_one_letter_code
_entity_poly.pdbx_strand_id
1 'polypeptide(L)'
;MSIRSRIRKKQRRDFESRLSWNQGADREIRDWKLIDIHEIPSKINIGDEFDFWCHNKQELYLLRIRKSETVKCSVTKSQGRDTVIYLVVEFNFENLNNELIKSIIDQIEKRGVPDWEVNKINSELNIDNTM
;
A
#
# COMPACT_ATOMS: atom_id res chain seq x y z
N MET A 1 -12.62 7.24 23.87
CA MET A 1 -11.77 6.71 22.77
C MET A 1 -12.51 6.89 21.46
N SER A 2 -11.94 7.60 20.48
CA SER A 2 -12.61 7.87 19.20
C SER A 2 -12.80 6.61 18.36
N ILE A 3 -13.77 6.62 17.43
CA ILE A 3 -14.00 5.52 16.48
C ILE A 3 -12.72 5.19 15.70
N ARG A 4 -12.03 6.22 15.19
CA ARG A 4 -10.71 6.09 14.54
C ARG A 4 -9.71 5.34 15.42
N SER A 5 -9.59 5.70 16.70
CA SER A 5 -8.65 5.04 17.62
C SER A 5 -8.97 3.56 17.82
N ARG A 6 -10.26 3.20 17.89
CA ARG A 6 -10.69 1.79 17.98
C ARG A 6 -10.34 1.00 16.72
N ILE A 7 -10.57 1.58 15.53
CA ILE A 7 -10.24 0.92 14.25
C ILE A 7 -8.73 0.75 14.11
N ARG A 8 -7.94 1.80 14.36
CA ARG A 8 -6.46 1.72 14.35
C ARG A 8 -5.93 0.64 15.27
N LYS A 9 -6.48 0.54 16.50
CA LYS A 9 -6.09 -0.51 17.46
C LYS A 9 -6.46 -1.91 16.97
N LYS A 10 -7.59 -2.09 16.28
CA LYS A 10 -7.97 -3.37 15.71
C LYS A 10 -7.04 -3.75 14.55
N GLN A 11 -6.87 -2.86 13.57
CA GLN A 11 -5.99 -3.04 12.42
C GLN A 11 -4.55 -3.37 12.82
N ARG A 12 -4.01 -2.66 13.81
CA ARG A 12 -2.69 -2.94 14.35
C ARG A 12 -2.59 -4.37 14.89
N ARG A 13 -3.57 -4.83 15.68
CA ARG A 13 -3.58 -6.21 16.20
C ARG A 13 -3.68 -7.25 15.09
N ASP A 14 -4.48 -6.99 14.07
CA ASP A 14 -4.63 -7.88 12.92
C ASP A 14 -3.30 -7.95 12.14
N PHE A 15 -2.62 -6.82 11.95
CA PHE A 15 -1.30 -6.76 11.30
C PHE A 15 -0.21 -7.46 12.13
N GLU A 16 -0.14 -7.20 13.44
CA GLU A 16 0.79 -7.87 14.36
C GLU A 16 0.58 -9.40 14.38
N SER A 17 -0.67 -9.86 14.28
CA SER A 17 -0.98 -11.30 14.19
C SER A 17 -0.45 -11.90 12.89
N ARG A 18 -0.61 -11.20 11.75
CA ARG A 18 -0.04 -11.63 10.46
C ARG A 18 1.49 -11.68 10.50
N LEU A 19 2.14 -10.66 11.08
CA LEU A 19 3.59 -10.66 11.28
C LEU A 19 4.05 -11.88 12.08
N SER A 20 3.32 -12.24 13.15
CA SER A 20 3.66 -13.41 13.96
C SER A 20 3.52 -14.72 13.17
N TRP A 21 2.50 -14.85 12.31
CA TRP A 21 2.29 -16.04 11.49
C TRP A 21 3.33 -16.17 10.38
N ASN A 22 3.71 -15.05 9.77
CA ASN A 22 4.73 -15.00 8.70
C ASN A 22 6.17 -14.97 9.24
N GLN A 23 6.38 -15.04 10.56
CA GLN A 23 7.69 -14.91 11.22
C GLN A 23 8.42 -13.59 10.90
N GLY A 24 7.67 -12.53 10.59
CA GLY A 24 8.20 -11.25 10.16
C GLY A 24 7.33 -10.57 9.11
N ALA A 25 7.85 -9.47 8.57
CA ALA A 25 7.31 -8.85 7.38
C ALA A 25 7.95 -9.51 6.15
N ASP A 26 7.19 -9.65 5.06
CA ASP A 26 7.74 -10.17 3.80
C ASP A 26 8.76 -9.20 3.21
N ARG A 27 8.57 -7.89 3.48
CA ARG A 27 9.49 -6.83 3.07
C ARG A 27 9.59 -5.77 4.16
N GLU A 28 10.81 -5.30 4.39
CA GLU A 28 11.07 -4.12 5.24
C GLU A 28 11.76 -3.05 4.38
N ILE A 29 11.10 -1.89 4.26
CA ILE A 29 11.57 -0.77 3.45
C ILE A 29 11.56 0.47 4.34
N ARG A 30 12.76 0.87 4.82
CA ARG A 30 12.91 1.95 5.82
C ARG A 30 12.05 1.67 7.05
N ASP A 31 11.09 2.55 7.32
CA ASP A 31 10.16 2.47 8.45
C ASP A 31 8.87 1.71 8.12
N TRP A 32 8.73 1.25 6.87
CA TRP A 32 7.57 0.51 6.40
C TRP A 32 7.81 -0.99 6.51
N LYS A 33 6.83 -1.66 7.12
CA LYS A 33 6.70 -3.12 7.09
C LYS A 33 5.60 -3.48 6.12
N LEU A 34 5.92 -4.38 5.19
CA LEU A 34 4.98 -4.84 4.18
C LEU A 34 4.74 -6.34 4.29
N ILE A 35 3.48 -6.72 4.10
CA ILE A 35 3.05 -8.11 3.98
C ILE A 35 2.34 -8.26 2.64
N ASP A 36 2.84 -9.15 1.81
CA ASP A 36 2.28 -9.49 0.51
C ASP A 36 0.98 -10.28 0.76
N ILE A 37 -0.14 -9.85 0.19
CA ILE A 37 -1.44 -10.53 0.41
C ILE A 37 -1.61 -11.71 -0.53
N HIS A 38 -0.98 -11.64 -1.70
CA HIS A 38 -1.03 -12.65 -2.75
C HIS A 38 0.39 -12.99 -3.21
N GLU A 39 0.57 -14.22 -3.66
CA GLU A 39 1.80 -14.64 -4.33
C GLU A 39 1.97 -13.85 -5.65
N ILE A 40 3.16 -13.31 -5.87
CA ILE A 40 3.46 -12.54 -7.08
C ILE A 40 3.93 -13.53 -8.17
N PRO A 41 3.22 -13.66 -9.29
CA PRO A 41 3.59 -14.57 -10.36
C PRO A 41 4.83 -14.05 -11.09
N SER A 42 5.57 -14.97 -11.72
CA SER A 42 6.73 -14.63 -12.55
C SER A 42 6.38 -13.80 -13.79
N LYS A 43 5.14 -13.88 -14.26
CA LYS A 43 4.61 -13.11 -15.39
C LYS A 43 3.46 -12.23 -14.93
N ILE A 44 3.59 -10.93 -15.17
CA ILE A 44 2.60 -9.91 -14.80
C ILE A 44 2.01 -9.28 -16.07
N ASN A 45 0.69 -9.38 -16.23
CA ASN A 45 -0.06 -8.87 -17.38
C ASN A 45 -0.77 -7.54 -17.03
N ILE A 46 -1.09 -6.76 -18.06
CA ILE A 46 -1.93 -5.56 -17.89
C ILE A 46 -3.25 -5.96 -17.24
N GLY A 47 -3.64 -5.23 -16.19
CA GLY A 47 -4.84 -5.49 -15.40
C GLY A 47 -4.59 -6.29 -14.12
N ASP A 48 -3.43 -6.92 -13.96
CA ASP A 48 -3.09 -7.64 -12.73
C ASP A 48 -2.96 -6.65 -11.55
N GLU A 49 -3.47 -7.07 -10.38
CA GLU A 49 -3.52 -6.27 -9.15
C GLU A 49 -2.80 -6.99 -8.01
N PHE A 50 -1.96 -6.26 -7.29
CA PHE A 50 -1.14 -6.76 -6.20
C PHE A 50 -1.38 -5.94 -4.95
N ASP A 51 -1.87 -6.60 -3.91
CA ASP A 51 -2.22 -5.96 -2.64
C ASP A 51 -1.16 -6.26 -1.57
N PHE A 52 -0.81 -5.22 -0.83
CA PHE A 52 0.14 -5.26 0.28
C PHE A 52 -0.48 -4.59 1.49
N TRP A 53 -0.33 -5.22 2.66
CA TRP A 53 -0.47 -4.47 3.90
C TRP A 53 0.78 -3.65 4.12
N CYS A 54 0.64 -2.36 4.42
CA CYS A 54 1.75 -1.45 4.61
C CYS A 54 1.59 -0.71 5.94
N HIS A 55 2.55 -0.87 6.86
CA HIS A 55 2.53 -0.21 8.16
C HIS A 55 3.76 0.66 8.35
N ASN A 56 3.55 1.98 8.54
CA ASN A 56 4.61 2.98 8.69
C ASN A 56 4.87 3.37 10.16
N LYS A 57 4.68 2.42 11.09
CA LYS A 57 4.66 2.62 12.56
C LYS A 57 3.46 3.40 13.12
N GLN A 58 2.82 4.25 12.31
CA GLN A 58 1.72 5.12 12.75
C GLN A 58 0.34 4.63 12.30
N GLU A 59 0.20 4.32 11.03
CA GLU A 59 -1.05 3.95 10.37
C GLU A 59 -0.85 2.67 9.55
N LEU A 60 -1.95 1.93 9.34
CA LEU A 60 -1.99 0.77 8.47
C LEU A 60 -2.73 1.13 7.19
N TYR A 61 -2.11 0.81 6.05
CA TYR A 61 -2.63 1.06 4.71
C TYR A 61 -2.74 -0.27 3.94
N LEU A 62 -3.65 -0.30 2.96
CA LEU A 62 -3.59 -1.28 1.90
C LEU A 62 -3.00 -0.62 0.64
N LEU A 63 -1.81 -1.02 0.24
CA LEU A 63 -1.23 -0.60 -1.03
C LEU A 63 -1.69 -1.58 -2.12
N ARG A 64 -2.38 -1.08 -3.13
CA ARG A 64 -2.71 -1.81 -4.35
C ARG A 64 -1.86 -1.30 -5.48
N ILE A 65 -1.05 -2.17 -6.07
CA ILE A 65 -0.30 -1.88 -7.29
C ILE A 65 -0.98 -2.61 -8.45
N ARG A 66 -1.39 -1.88 -9.48
CA ARG A 66 -2.05 -2.42 -10.66
C ARG A 66 -1.19 -2.18 -11.90
N LYS A 67 -0.93 -3.23 -12.68
CA LYS A 67 -0.28 -3.07 -13.99
C LYS A 67 -1.26 -2.41 -14.95
N SER A 68 -0.91 -1.25 -15.49
CA SER A 68 -1.77 -0.44 -16.37
C SER A 68 -0.94 0.30 -17.41
N GLU A 69 -1.51 0.56 -18.58
CA GLU A 69 -0.91 1.44 -19.59
C GLU A 69 -0.95 2.92 -19.17
N THR A 70 -1.83 3.26 -18.24
CA THR A 70 -1.97 4.59 -17.68
C THR A 70 -1.25 4.71 -16.34
N VAL A 71 -0.73 5.90 -16.05
CA VAL A 71 -0.12 6.18 -14.74
C VAL A 71 -1.07 6.99 -13.88
N LYS A 72 -1.43 6.45 -12.72
CA LYS A 72 -2.40 7.07 -11.81
C LYS A 72 -2.14 6.66 -10.37
N CYS A 73 -2.27 7.62 -9.45
CA CYS A 73 -2.35 7.34 -8.02
C CYS A 73 -3.65 7.86 -7.46
N SER A 74 -4.29 7.03 -6.66
CA SER A 74 -5.48 7.41 -5.94
C SER A 74 -5.49 6.89 -4.52
N VAL A 75 -6.14 7.67 -3.65
CA VAL A 75 -6.37 7.26 -2.27
C VAL A 75 -7.86 7.12 -2.08
N THR A 76 -8.28 5.99 -1.53
CA THR A 76 -9.68 5.72 -1.20
C THR A 76 -9.78 5.12 0.20
N LYS A 77 -10.98 5.15 0.79
CA LYS A 77 -11.26 4.53 2.08
C LYS A 77 -12.31 3.46 1.88
N SER A 78 -12.09 2.29 2.49
CA SER A 78 -13.14 1.28 2.50
C SER A 78 -14.33 1.76 3.34
N GLN A 79 -15.53 1.47 2.85
CA GLN A 79 -16.76 1.74 3.59
C GLN A 79 -16.93 0.69 4.69
N GLY A 80 -17.44 1.09 5.85
CA GLY A 80 -17.84 0.18 6.92
C GLY A 80 -17.18 0.45 8.26
N ARG A 81 -17.32 -0.51 9.19
CA ARG A 81 -16.85 -0.39 10.58
C ARG A 81 -15.35 -0.57 10.75
N ASP A 82 -14.68 -1.18 9.77
CA ASP A 82 -13.24 -1.48 9.77
C ASP A 82 -12.55 -0.75 8.60
N THR A 83 -12.87 0.54 8.42
CA THR A 83 -12.33 1.34 7.32
C THR A 83 -10.80 1.29 7.25
N VAL A 84 -10.27 0.98 6.08
CA VAL A 84 -8.84 0.96 5.75
C VAL A 84 -8.60 2.02 4.67
N ILE A 85 -7.45 2.69 4.73
CA ILE A 85 -7.02 3.59 3.66
C ILE A 85 -6.31 2.77 2.60
N TYR A 86 -6.83 2.82 1.38
CA TYR A 86 -6.25 2.19 0.19
C TYR A 86 -5.40 3.23 -0.54
N LEU A 87 -4.16 2.87 -0.80
CA LEU A 87 -3.23 3.57 -1.68
C LEU A 87 -3.21 2.78 -2.98
N VAL A 88 -3.83 3.29 -4.04
CA VAL A 88 -3.91 2.60 -5.33
C VAL A 88 -2.96 3.28 -6.31
N VAL A 89 -2.02 2.50 -6.84
CA VAL A 89 -0.99 2.93 -7.77
C VAL A 89 -1.14 2.10 -9.05
N GLU A 90 -1.42 2.76 -10.16
CA GLU A 90 -1.62 2.16 -11.47
C GLU A 90 -0.49 2.66 -12.39
N PHE A 91 0.27 1.76 -13.00
CA PHE A 91 1.34 2.10 -13.97
C PHE A 91 1.88 0.83 -14.65
N ASN A 92 2.72 1.00 -15.65
CA ASN A 92 3.34 -0.12 -16.35
C ASN A 92 4.65 -0.54 -15.65
N PHE A 93 4.81 -1.83 -15.35
CA PHE A 93 6.02 -2.41 -14.76
C PHE A 93 6.17 -3.88 -15.13
N GLU A 94 7.39 -4.39 -15.12
CA GLU A 94 7.65 -5.80 -15.45
C GLU A 94 7.80 -6.71 -14.24
N ASN A 95 8.22 -6.17 -13.09
CA ASN A 95 8.38 -6.93 -11.86
C ASN A 95 8.03 -6.08 -10.64
N LEU A 96 7.76 -6.72 -9.50
CA LEU A 96 7.50 -6.10 -8.20
C LEU A 96 8.62 -6.42 -7.22
N ASN A 97 9.83 -5.95 -7.54
CA ASN A 97 10.97 -6.05 -6.66
C ASN A 97 10.93 -5.00 -5.52
N ASN A 98 11.82 -5.12 -4.55
CA ASN A 98 11.88 -4.19 -3.42
C ASN A 98 12.28 -2.76 -3.82
N GLU A 99 13.01 -2.58 -4.91
CA GLU A 99 13.43 -1.25 -5.38
C GLU A 99 12.25 -0.46 -5.94
N LEU A 100 11.40 -1.11 -6.73
CA LEU A 100 10.19 -0.50 -7.26
C LEU A 100 9.21 -0.13 -6.15
N ILE A 101 8.97 -1.06 -5.22
CA ILE A 101 8.10 -0.80 -4.06
C ILE A 101 8.67 0.35 -3.22
N LYS A 102 9.99 0.42 -3.04
CA LYS A 102 10.65 1.53 -2.35
C LYS A 102 10.43 2.86 -3.09
N SER A 103 10.55 2.88 -4.41
CA SER A 103 10.26 4.09 -5.22
C SER A 103 8.82 4.57 -5.03
N ILE A 104 7.86 3.64 -5.01
CA ILE A 104 6.44 3.94 -4.76
C ILE A 104 6.25 4.54 -3.36
N ILE A 105 6.83 3.92 -2.32
CA ILE A 105 6.76 4.42 -0.94
C ILE A 105 7.39 5.82 -0.85
N ASP A 106 8.56 6.04 -1.46
CA ASP A 106 9.24 7.33 -1.47
C ASP A 106 8.39 8.43 -2.12
N GLN A 107 7.67 8.11 -3.20
CA GLN A 107 6.72 9.02 -3.84
C GLN A 107 5.53 9.34 -2.94
N ILE A 108 4.99 8.35 -2.22
CA ILE A 108 3.89 8.53 -1.27
C ILE A 108 4.34 9.43 -0.12
N GLU A 109 5.52 9.18 0.46
CA GLU A 109 6.07 9.99 1.56
C GLU A 109 6.31 11.44 1.12
N LYS A 110 6.91 11.66 -0.06
CA LYS A 110 7.16 13.01 -0.61
C LYS A 110 5.89 13.83 -0.79
N ARG A 111 4.77 13.19 -1.13
CA ARG A 111 3.47 13.84 -1.34
C ARG A 111 2.70 14.07 -0.04
N GLY A 112 3.17 13.50 1.06
CA GLY A 112 2.46 13.46 2.34
C GLY A 112 1.64 12.19 2.46
N VAL A 113 1.90 11.43 3.52
CA VAL A 113 1.18 10.18 3.76
C VAL A 113 -0.29 10.49 4.07
N PRO A 114 -1.25 9.91 3.32
CA PRO A 114 -2.67 10.18 3.53
C PRO A 114 -3.13 9.82 4.93
N ASP A 115 -4.04 10.62 5.48
CA ASP A 115 -4.61 10.38 6.80
C ASP A 115 -6.09 9.97 6.74
N TRP A 116 -6.68 9.80 7.91
CA TRP A 116 -8.07 9.39 8.06
C TRP A 116 -9.11 10.44 7.63
N GLU A 117 -8.72 11.65 7.26
CA GLU A 117 -9.64 12.70 6.75
C GLU A 117 -9.66 12.75 5.22
N VAL A 118 -8.72 12.06 4.55
CA VAL A 118 -8.63 11.99 3.08
C VAL A 118 -9.84 11.33 2.43
N ASN A 119 -10.68 12.10 1.75
CA ASN A 119 -11.85 11.57 1.05
C ASN A 119 -11.57 11.20 -0.42
N LYS A 120 -10.53 11.80 -1.02
CA LYS A 120 -9.93 11.39 -2.30
C LYS A 120 -8.65 12.19 -2.54
N ILE A 121 -7.58 11.55 -2.96
CA ILE A 121 -6.46 12.22 -3.66
C ILE A 121 -6.47 11.65 -5.06
N ASN A 122 -6.68 12.49 -6.08
CA ASN A 122 -6.43 12.13 -7.46
C ASN A 122 -5.12 12.80 -7.83
N SER A 123 -4.07 12.02 -8.08
CA SER A 123 -2.79 12.59 -8.48
C SER A 123 -2.14 11.71 -9.53
N GLU A 124 -1.68 12.30 -10.62
CA GLU A 124 -0.82 11.64 -11.58
C GLU A 124 0.53 11.37 -10.89
N LEU A 125 0.98 10.11 -10.87
CA LEU A 125 2.36 9.81 -10.51
C LEU A 125 3.19 10.00 -11.77
N ASN A 126 4.22 10.83 -11.72
CA ASN A 126 5.34 10.64 -12.64
C ASN A 126 6.21 9.58 -11.98
N ILE A 127 5.90 8.32 -12.25
CA ILE A 127 6.86 7.24 -12.01
C ILE A 127 7.80 7.37 -13.19
N ASP A 128 8.99 7.91 -12.96
CA ASP A 128 9.99 8.04 -14.00
C ASP A 128 10.16 6.66 -14.67
N ASN A 129 9.89 6.57 -15.97
CA ASN A 129 10.07 5.37 -16.80
C ASN A 129 11.57 5.02 -16.97
N THR A 130 12.40 5.34 -15.99
CA THR A 130 13.85 5.22 -16.04
C THR A 130 14.32 4.37 -14.87
N MET A 131 13.90 3.10 -14.86
CA MET A 131 14.66 1.98 -14.28
C MET A 131 14.42 0.73 -15.12
#